data_AF-E5A4I2-F1
#
_entry.id   AF-E5A4I2-F1
#
_cell.length_a   1.000
_cell.length_b   1.000
_cell.length_c   1.000
_cell.angle_alpha   90.00
_cell.angle_beta   90.00
_cell.angle_gamma   90.00
#
_symmetry.space_group_name_H-M   'P 1'
#
loop_
_entity.id
_entity.type
_entity.pdbx_description
1 polymer ?
#
loop_
_entity_poly.entity_id
_entity_poly.type
_entity_poly.pdbx_seq_one_letter_code
_entity_poly.pdbx_strand_id
1 'polypeptide(L)'
;MYDRYGIRNRLERSVDDNGCRVDGHVRESITDKGNLGIRSLANSSPPPAIAVRIITTTRHASPSDSLLNPSIDTAMPRYVSDDDEPLEDNTARLTIRNKRTERLKRKETTRQRKREAIINLAKLPTELILESLEYLLPSDVLSFGAVNRRFRDLVHANATILGDAIIRLRYPILVQCFPTPRLLSEVEPDIQKLLINPDRQKQLSIHNRPYQHIQSPDPHQLCTCLTCILTWNNLGLVLDFAHWRSHLDSGTPIPIVPRGQKEAWNDELVARNARIARKAVENSLWHANILEQHLESTTHAIRRHGKNKGNKRVHVAMTDADVASGADGFLSKHGPLSLEFPYQRDEYYMLEAYLPNRWWRKNENRWIYTIDGQHQRDLELVQRLAKR
;
A
#
# COMPACT_ATOMS: atom_id res chain seq x y z
N MET A 1 21.25 -17.00 -44.53
CA MET A 1 20.59 -15.91 -45.29
C MET A 1 20.50 -14.74 -44.34
N TYR A 2 21.20 -13.66 -44.71
CA TYR A 2 21.61 -12.48 -43.95
C TYR A 2 20.50 -11.81 -43.10
N ASP A 3 20.69 -11.01 -42.03
CA ASP A 3 21.78 -10.37 -41.26
C ASP A 3 21.29 -8.93 -40.93
N ARG A 4 21.88 -8.31 -39.88
CA ARG A 4 21.87 -6.87 -39.51
C ARG A 4 20.71 -6.33 -38.64
N TYR A 5 20.90 -5.58 -37.55
CA TYR A 5 22.06 -4.83 -37.02
C TYR A 5 22.08 -4.82 -35.48
N GLY A 6 23.27 -5.07 -34.92
CA GLY A 6 23.68 -4.58 -33.59
C GLY A 6 24.65 -3.42 -33.75
N ILE A 7 24.62 -2.47 -32.79
CA ILE A 7 25.64 -1.42 -32.65
C ILE A 7 26.20 -1.50 -31.23
N ARG A 8 27.45 -1.97 -31.14
CA ARG A 8 28.35 -1.82 -29.98
C ARG A 8 29.16 -0.55 -30.21
N ASN A 9 29.19 0.36 -29.23
CA ASN A 9 30.13 1.48 -29.23
C ASN A 9 31.46 1.05 -28.59
N ARG A 10 32.52 1.19 -29.38
CA ARG A 10 33.94 1.06 -29.06
C ARG A 10 34.43 2.43 -28.56
N LEU A 11 35.16 2.44 -27.45
CA LEU A 11 35.95 3.58 -26.99
C LEU A 11 37.41 3.10 -26.90
N GLU A 12 38.20 3.54 -27.87
CA GLU A 12 39.66 3.42 -27.88
C GLU A 12 40.25 4.54 -27.00
N ARG A 13 41.17 4.19 -26.09
CA ARG A 13 42.27 5.09 -25.69
C ARG A 13 43.55 4.27 -25.49
N SER A 14 44.60 4.88 -26.00
CA SER A 14 45.96 4.42 -26.22
C SER A 14 46.73 4.08 -24.95
N VAL A 15 47.64 3.13 -25.13
CA VAL A 15 48.73 2.74 -24.24
C VAL A 15 49.91 3.66 -24.52
N ASP A 16 50.52 4.20 -23.47
CA ASP A 16 51.92 4.62 -23.49
C ASP A 16 52.69 3.77 -22.47
N ASP A 17 53.87 3.34 -22.93
CA ASP A 17 54.86 2.52 -22.25
C ASP A 17 55.40 3.17 -20.97
N ASN A 18 55.61 2.36 -19.93
CA ASN A 18 56.90 2.28 -19.24
C ASN A 18 56.89 1.11 -18.24
N GLY A 19 57.81 0.18 -18.46
CA GLY A 19 57.98 -1.01 -17.66
C GLY A 19 58.65 -0.73 -16.31
N CYS A 20 58.34 -1.59 -15.34
CA CYS A 20 59.33 -2.07 -14.39
C CYS A 20 58.84 -3.40 -13.81
N ARG A 21 59.68 -4.40 -14.00
CA ARG A 21 59.56 -5.80 -13.62
C ARG A 21 60.20 -5.97 -12.24
N VAL A 22 59.54 -6.60 -11.29
CA VAL A 22 60.22 -7.29 -10.18
C VAL A 22 59.44 -8.55 -9.81
N ASP A 23 60.11 -9.68 -9.99
CA ASP A 23 59.73 -11.02 -9.55
C ASP A 23 59.84 -11.15 -8.02
N GLY A 24 59.07 -12.06 -7.41
CA GLY A 24 59.24 -12.40 -6.00
C GLY A 24 58.29 -13.48 -5.49
N HIS A 25 58.72 -14.74 -5.62
CA HIS A 25 58.20 -15.90 -4.87
C HIS A 25 58.10 -15.64 -3.36
N VAL A 26 57.15 -16.31 -2.69
CA VAL A 26 57.42 -17.32 -1.64
C VAL A 26 56.09 -17.97 -1.19
N ARG A 27 56.08 -19.31 -1.24
CA ARG A 27 55.14 -20.21 -0.56
C ARG A 27 55.44 -20.20 0.94
N GLU A 28 54.43 -20.24 1.80
CA GLU A 28 54.54 -21.06 3.01
C GLU A 28 53.18 -21.45 3.58
N SER A 29 53.09 -22.73 3.89
CA SER A 29 52.02 -23.48 4.50
C SER A 29 52.19 -23.49 6.01
N ILE A 30 51.12 -23.27 6.79
CA ILE A 30 51.07 -23.70 8.20
C ILE A 30 49.71 -24.33 8.48
N THR A 31 49.77 -25.63 8.76
CA THR A 31 48.81 -26.43 9.53
C THR A 31 48.86 -26.03 11.00
N ASP A 32 47.73 -25.95 11.71
CA ASP A 32 47.61 -26.74 12.95
C ASP A 32 46.17 -26.91 13.46
N LYS A 33 45.98 -28.01 14.18
CA LYS A 33 44.76 -28.53 14.79
C LYS A 33 44.52 -27.88 16.16
N GLY A 34 43.25 -27.82 16.59
CA GLY A 34 42.89 -27.39 17.95
C GLY A 34 41.46 -27.75 18.31
N ASN A 35 41.30 -28.98 18.79
CA ASN A 35 40.08 -29.59 19.34
C ASN A 35 39.74 -28.95 20.71
N LEU A 36 38.44 -28.79 21.06
CA LEU A 36 37.92 -28.89 22.44
C LEU A 36 36.38 -28.74 22.41
N GLY A 37 35.70 -29.81 22.81
CA GLY A 37 34.25 -29.82 22.99
C GLY A 37 33.83 -29.49 24.43
N ILE A 38 32.61 -28.98 24.59
CA ILE A 38 31.85 -29.02 25.85
C ILE A 38 30.37 -29.28 25.53
N ARG A 39 29.83 -30.32 26.17
CA ARG A 39 28.40 -30.66 26.26
C ARG A 39 27.70 -29.69 27.23
N SER A 40 26.45 -29.32 26.93
CA SER A 40 25.48 -29.03 28.00
C SER A 40 24.04 -29.24 27.50
N LEU A 41 23.32 -30.11 28.21
CA LEU A 41 21.88 -30.33 28.15
C LEU A 41 21.19 -29.27 29.02
N ALA A 42 20.11 -28.65 28.51
CA ALA A 42 19.10 -28.07 29.38
C ALA A 42 17.75 -28.00 28.67
N ASN A 43 16.81 -28.75 29.23
CA ASN A 43 15.37 -28.68 29.01
C ASN A 43 14.86 -27.25 29.28
N SER A 44 13.91 -26.79 28.45
CA SER A 44 12.90 -25.83 28.92
C SER A 44 11.57 -26.08 28.19
N SER A 45 10.58 -26.44 29.00
CA SER A 45 9.17 -26.60 28.63
C SER A 45 8.54 -25.26 28.22
N PRO A 46 7.45 -25.28 27.43
CA PRO A 46 6.78 -24.06 26.97
C PRO A 46 5.95 -23.39 28.07
N PRO A 47 5.74 -22.06 28.01
CA PRO A 47 4.88 -21.35 28.94
C PRO A 47 3.38 -21.63 28.67
N PRO A 48 2.51 -21.48 29.68
CA PRO A 48 1.09 -21.84 29.59
C PRO A 48 0.28 -20.86 28.75
N ALA A 49 -0.70 -21.42 28.03
CA ALA A 49 -1.70 -20.69 27.26
C ALA A 49 -2.60 -19.83 28.16
N ILE A 50 -2.64 -18.53 27.88
CA ILE A 50 -3.63 -17.60 28.44
C ILE A 50 -4.94 -17.81 27.67
N ALA A 51 -5.89 -18.48 28.30
CA ALA A 51 -7.24 -18.64 27.78
C ALA A 51 -8.00 -17.31 27.85
N VAL A 52 -8.12 -16.62 26.70
CA VAL A 52 -9.02 -15.48 26.55
C VAL A 52 -10.44 -16.01 26.38
N ARG A 53 -11.27 -15.88 27.44
CA ARG A 53 -12.71 -16.13 27.38
C ARG A 53 -13.37 -15.06 26.49
N ILE A 54 -13.73 -15.44 25.28
CA ILE A 54 -14.64 -14.68 24.40
C ILE A 54 -16.04 -14.82 24.98
N ILE A 55 -16.61 -13.71 25.46
CA ILE A 55 -18.02 -13.61 25.83
C ILE A 55 -18.80 -13.38 24.54
N THR A 56 -19.36 -14.45 23.97
CA THR A 56 -20.37 -14.38 22.92
C THR A 56 -21.71 -14.03 23.56
N THR A 57 -22.20 -12.81 23.33
CA THR A 57 -23.59 -12.44 23.64
C THR A 57 -24.47 -12.71 22.42
N THR A 58 -25.10 -13.88 22.42
CA THR A 58 -26.20 -14.25 21.53
C THR A 58 -27.41 -13.36 21.82
N ARG A 59 -27.81 -12.54 20.84
CA ARG A 59 -29.11 -11.86 20.84
C ARG A 59 -30.18 -12.85 20.42
N HIS A 60 -31.03 -13.24 21.36
CA HIS A 60 -32.31 -13.87 21.06
C HIS A 60 -33.25 -12.85 20.41
N ALA A 61 -33.64 -13.14 19.17
CA ALA A 61 -34.84 -12.60 18.56
C ALA A 61 -36.04 -13.42 19.05
N SER A 62 -37.13 -12.73 19.41
CA SER A 62 -38.43 -13.35 19.67
C SER A 62 -39.51 -12.55 18.93
N PRO A 63 -40.62 -13.22 18.57
CA PRO A 63 -41.30 -13.00 17.31
C PRO A 63 -42.51 -12.07 17.44
N SER A 64 -42.95 -11.63 16.26
CA SER A 64 -44.20 -10.94 15.97
C SER A 64 -45.44 -11.74 16.39
N ASP A 65 -46.25 -11.16 17.28
CA ASP A 65 -47.64 -11.56 17.49
C ASP A 65 -48.56 -10.59 16.74
N SER A 66 -49.01 -11.05 15.57
CA SER A 66 -50.25 -10.62 14.94
C SER A 66 -51.39 -11.45 15.53
N LEU A 67 -52.53 -10.84 15.89
CA LEU A 67 -53.89 -11.33 15.58
C LEU A 67 -54.98 -10.47 16.26
N LEU A 68 -55.98 -10.13 15.43
CA LEU A 68 -57.42 -9.93 15.71
C LEU A 68 -57.91 -8.59 16.30
N ASN A 69 -58.37 -7.71 15.40
CA ASN A 69 -59.45 -6.75 15.66
C ASN A 69 -60.78 -7.34 15.14
N PRO A 70 -61.87 -7.30 15.92
CA PRO A 70 -63.22 -7.41 15.36
C PRO A 70 -63.85 -6.03 15.18
N SER A 71 -64.38 -5.80 13.97
CA SER A 71 -65.25 -4.70 13.59
C SER A 71 -66.59 -4.80 14.31
N ILE A 72 -67.06 -3.68 14.89
CA ILE A 72 -68.47 -3.45 15.17
C ILE A 72 -68.81 -2.04 14.67
N ASP A 73 -69.62 -2.01 13.62
CA ASP A 73 -70.33 -0.85 13.11
C ASP A 73 -71.31 -0.33 14.16
N THR A 74 -71.28 0.97 14.43
CA THR A 74 -72.48 1.69 14.89
C THR A 74 -72.45 3.10 14.33
N ALA A 75 -73.36 3.33 13.39
CA ALA A 75 -73.60 4.61 12.74
C ALA A 75 -74.18 5.64 13.71
N MET A 76 -73.62 6.85 13.67
CA MET A 76 -74.30 8.07 14.11
C MET A 76 -74.13 9.14 13.02
N PRO A 77 -75.20 9.81 12.58
CA PRO A 77 -75.11 10.81 11.53
C PRO A 77 -74.50 12.08 12.12
N ARG A 78 -73.29 12.44 11.68
CA ARG A 78 -72.72 13.77 11.94
C ARG A 78 -73.01 14.69 10.77
N TYR A 79 -73.73 15.74 11.09
CA TYR A 79 -73.95 16.94 10.30
C TYR A 79 -72.61 17.45 9.74
N VAL A 80 -72.45 17.42 8.41
CA VAL A 80 -71.30 18.00 7.71
C VAL A 80 -71.63 19.47 7.48
N SER A 81 -71.01 20.34 8.28
CA SER A 81 -70.98 21.79 8.03
C SER A 81 -69.80 22.05 7.10
N ASP A 82 -70.08 22.65 5.94
CA ASP A 82 -69.16 22.81 4.80
C ASP A 82 -68.31 24.10 4.91
N ASP A 83 -67.67 24.31 6.06
CA ASP A 83 -66.82 25.49 6.35
C ASP A 83 -65.53 25.02 7.05
N ASP A 84 -64.66 24.32 6.31
CA ASP A 84 -63.32 23.92 6.77
C ASP A 84 -62.27 24.91 6.23
N GLU A 85 -62.19 26.08 6.86
CA GLU A 85 -60.97 26.90 6.83
C GLU A 85 -59.85 26.13 7.57
N PRO A 86 -58.62 26.00 7.01
CA PRO A 86 -57.59 25.16 7.62
C PRO A 86 -57.18 25.72 8.99
N LEU A 87 -57.56 25.00 10.05
CA LEU A 87 -57.29 25.38 11.43
C LEU A 87 -55.77 25.33 11.70
N GLU A 88 -55.10 26.48 11.65
CA GLU A 88 -53.70 26.60 12.05
C GLU A 88 -53.58 26.40 13.57
N ASP A 89 -53.02 25.25 13.97
CA ASP A 89 -52.73 24.93 15.36
C ASP A 89 -51.62 25.83 15.92
N ASN A 90 -52.04 26.99 16.42
CA ASN A 90 -51.20 27.98 17.10
C ASN A 90 -50.96 27.63 18.58
N THR A 91 -51.26 26.41 19.05
CA THR A 91 -51.05 26.06 20.46
C THR A 91 -49.57 25.80 20.76
N ALA A 92 -49.00 26.63 21.63
CA ALA A 92 -47.65 26.41 22.15
C ALA A 92 -47.57 25.01 22.81
N ARG A 93 -46.57 24.20 22.43
CA ARG A 93 -46.32 22.85 22.98
C ARG A 93 -46.51 22.83 24.49
N LEU A 94 -47.63 22.25 24.96
CA LEU A 94 -47.92 22.11 26.38
C LEU A 94 -46.78 21.34 27.07
N THR A 95 -46.07 21.99 27.99
CA THR A 95 -45.05 21.31 28.79
C THR A 95 -45.74 20.32 29.72
N ILE A 96 -45.86 19.06 29.30
CA ILE A 96 -46.38 17.98 30.14
C ILE A 96 -45.41 17.77 31.32
N ARG A 97 -45.68 18.48 32.42
CA ARG A 97 -44.99 18.35 33.71
C ARG A 97 -45.56 17.14 34.48
N ASN A 98 -45.40 15.95 33.92
CA ASN A 98 -45.70 14.73 34.65
C ASN A 98 -44.45 14.33 35.46
N LYS A 99 -44.63 13.95 36.73
CA LYS A 99 -43.58 13.41 37.61
C LYS A 99 -42.76 12.29 36.94
N ARG A 100 -43.36 11.52 36.02
CA ARG A 100 -42.70 10.50 35.20
C ARG A 100 -41.75 11.09 34.14
N THR A 101 -42.15 12.15 33.43
CA THR A 101 -41.31 12.80 32.41
C THR A 101 -40.14 13.55 33.05
N GLU A 102 -40.35 14.16 34.21
CA GLU A 102 -39.29 14.81 34.97
C GLU A 102 -38.24 13.82 35.51
N ARG A 103 -38.69 12.66 36.02
CA ARG A 103 -37.78 11.56 36.43
C ARG A 103 -36.97 11.00 35.26
N LEU A 104 -37.58 10.86 34.08
CA LEU A 104 -36.87 10.43 32.86
C LEU A 104 -35.83 11.46 32.43
N LYS A 105 -36.19 12.75 32.39
CA LYS A 105 -35.24 13.84 32.10
C LYS A 105 -34.08 13.87 33.09
N ARG A 106 -34.33 13.76 34.40
CA ARG A 106 -33.26 13.69 35.42
C ARG A 106 -32.37 12.45 35.25
N LYS A 107 -32.94 11.30 34.87
CA LYS A 107 -32.17 10.08 34.60
C LYS A 107 -31.32 10.23 33.34
N GLU A 108 -31.84 10.89 32.31
CA GLU A 108 -31.14 11.18 31.07
C GLU A 108 -30.00 12.20 31.28
N THR A 109 -30.23 13.29 32.00
CA THR A 109 -29.16 14.25 32.34
C THR A 109 -28.05 13.61 33.18
N THR A 110 -28.41 12.74 34.13
CA THR A 110 -27.43 12.01 34.93
C THR A 110 -26.63 11.02 34.08
N ARG A 111 -27.28 10.35 33.12
CA ARG A 111 -26.60 9.49 32.13
C ARG A 111 -25.71 10.28 31.19
N GLN A 112 -26.16 11.45 30.75
CA GLN A 112 -25.41 12.32 29.85
C GLN A 112 -24.16 12.88 30.54
N ARG A 113 -24.27 13.38 31.78
CA ARG A 113 -23.11 13.77 32.60
C ARG A 113 -22.11 12.64 32.79
N LYS A 114 -22.58 11.41 33.03
CA LYS A 114 -21.71 10.23 33.12
C LYS A 114 -20.99 9.94 31.78
N ARG A 115 -21.67 10.09 30.64
CA ARG A 115 -21.05 9.94 29.31
C ARG A 115 -20.07 11.07 28.99
N GLU A 116 -20.35 12.28 29.44
CA GLU A 116 -19.49 13.45 29.29
C GLU A 116 -18.24 13.37 30.17
N ALA A 117 -18.32 12.73 31.34
CA ALA A 117 -17.16 12.47 32.20
C ALA A 117 -16.19 11.44 31.62
N ILE A 118 -16.64 10.53 30.74
CA ILE A 118 -15.76 9.55 30.11
C ILE A 118 -14.88 10.25 29.06
N ILE A 119 -13.61 10.44 29.38
CA ILE A 119 -12.61 10.91 28.41
C ILE A 119 -12.46 9.83 27.35
N ASN A 120 -12.72 10.19 26.10
CA ASN A 120 -12.53 9.31 24.95
C ASN A 120 -11.70 10.05 23.92
N LEU A 121 -11.12 9.30 22.97
CA LEU A 121 -10.28 9.87 21.91
C LEU A 121 -11.02 10.97 21.11
N ALA A 122 -12.36 10.92 21.06
CA ALA A 122 -13.14 11.93 20.37
C ALA A 122 -13.13 13.32 21.05
N LYS A 123 -12.72 13.40 22.32
CA LYS A 123 -12.59 14.65 23.08
C LYS A 123 -11.18 15.24 23.07
N LEU A 124 -10.20 14.53 22.51
CA LEU A 124 -8.86 15.09 22.37
C LEU A 124 -8.84 16.23 21.33
N PRO A 125 -7.98 17.25 21.55
CA PRO A 125 -7.61 18.21 20.54
C PRO A 125 -7.19 17.52 19.24
N THR A 126 -7.58 18.11 18.12
CA THR A 126 -7.35 17.54 16.79
C THR A 126 -5.85 17.33 16.54
N GLU A 127 -5.04 18.26 17.02
CA GLU A 127 -3.58 18.30 16.86
C GLU A 127 -2.94 17.08 17.51
N LEU A 128 -3.35 16.74 18.75
CA LEU A 128 -2.84 15.57 19.46
C LEU A 128 -3.24 14.26 18.80
N ILE A 129 -4.44 14.21 18.21
CA ILE A 129 -4.87 13.04 17.43
C ILE A 129 -3.97 12.90 16.20
N LEU A 130 -3.77 13.97 15.43
CA LEU A 130 -2.95 13.95 14.22
C LEU A 130 -1.50 13.55 14.53
N GLU A 131 -0.89 14.14 15.56
CA GLU A 131 0.47 13.79 16.02
C GLU A 131 0.55 12.30 16.41
N SER A 132 -0.45 11.78 17.12
CA SER A 132 -0.49 10.36 17.48
C SER A 132 -0.58 9.45 16.25
N LEU A 133 -1.30 9.87 15.20
CA LEU A 133 -1.47 9.10 13.97
C LEU A 133 -0.18 9.00 13.15
N GLU A 134 0.74 9.97 13.24
CA GLU A 134 2.04 9.93 12.53
C GLU A 134 2.91 8.75 12.96
N TYR A 135 2.72 8.25 14.19
CA TYR A 135 3.45 7.11 14.73
C TYR A 135 2.82 5.76 14.39
N LEU A 136 1.62 5.73 13.82
CA LEU A 136 0.95 4.48 13.42
C LEU A 136 1.40 4.00 12.05
N LEU A 137 1.01 2.77 11.71
CA LEU A 137 1.14 2.28 10.34
C LEU A 137 0.06 2.91 9.44
N PRO A 138 0.34 3.16 8.15
CA PRO A 138 -0.65 3.70 7.22
C PRO A 138 -1.99 2.92 7.21
N SER A 139 -1.93 1.59 7.27
CA SER A 139 -3.10 0.71 7.33
C SER A 139 -3.95 0.94 8.60
N ASP A 140 -3.31 1.19 9.74
CA ASP A 140 -3.96 1.54 11.00
C ASP A 140 -4.59 2.93 10.93
N VAL A 141 -3.94 3.91 10.29
CA VAL A 141 -4.50 5.26 10.09
C VAL A 141 -5.73 5.23 9.19
N LEU A 142 -5.70 4.44 8.11
CA LEU A 142 -6.86 4.24 7.25
C LEU A 142 -8.00 3.53 8.00
N SER A 143 -7.66 2.52 8.82
CA SER A 143 -8.62 1.81 9.67
C SER A 143 -9.24 2.73 10.74
N PHE A 144 -8.44 3.63 11.32
CA PHE A 144 -8.89 4.66 12.24
C PHE A 144 -9.93 5.58 11.61
N GLY A 145 -9.70 6.00 10.36
CA GLY A 145 -10.67 6.78 9.59
C GLY A 145 -11.99 6.04 9.36
N ALA A 146 -11.99 4.70 9.30
CA ALA A 146 -13.20 3.91 9.10
C ALA A 146 -14.10 3.80 10.35
N VAL A 147 -13.60 4.15 11.54
CA VAL A 147 -14.32 3.97 12.82
C VAL A 147 -15.57 4.83 12.92
N ASN A 148 -15.50 6.11 12.53
CA ASN A 148 -16.65 7.02 12.53
C ASN A 148 -16.44 8.18 11.54
N ARG A 149 -17.52 8.93 11.27
CA ARG A 149 -17.50 10.05 10.30
C ARG A 149 -16.49 11.14 10.67
N ARG A 150 -16.40 11.55 11.94
CA ARG A 150 -15.45 12.59 12.39
C ARG A 150 -14.01 12.18 12.11
N PHE A 151 -13.64 10.94 12.42
CA PHE A 151 -12.28 10.44 12.18
C PHE A 151 -12.00 10.27 10.69
N ARG A 152 -12.98 9.82 9.91
CA ARG A 152 -12.87 9.76 8.46
C ARG A 152 -12.57 11.13 7.86
N ASP A 153 -13.34 12.15 8.25
CA ASP A 153 -13.20 13.50 7.73
C ASP A 153 -11.87 14.10 8.17
N LEU A 154 -11.44 13.83 9.41
CA LEU A 154 -10.13 14.24 9.93
C LEU A 154 -8.97 13.62 9.15
N VAL A 155 -8.97 12.29 8.96
CA VAL A 155 -7.92 11.56 8.22
C VAL A 155 -7.91 12.01 6.77
N HIS A 156 -9.07 12.15 6.14
CA HIS A 156 -9.16 12.55 4.75
C HIS A 156 -8.64 13.98 4.52
N ALA A 157 -8.98 14.93 5.39
CA ALA A 157 -8.53 16.32 5.29
C ALA A 157 -7.01 16.47 5.47
N ASN A 158 -6.38 15.57 6.23
CA ASN A 158 -4.95 15.64 6.56
C ASN A 158 -4.13 14.52 5.90
N ALA A 159 -4.69 13.81 4.93
CA ALA A 159 -4.10 12.58 4.41
C ALA A 159 -2.71 12.81 3.80
N THR A 160 -2.51 13.92 3.08
CA THR A 160 -1.20 14.24 2.50
C THR A 160 -0.15 14.55 3.58
N ILE A 161 -0.52 15.32 4.60
CA ILE A 161 0.40 15.70 5.69
C ILE A 161 0.80 14.46 6.49
N LEU A 162 -0.19 13.64 6.88
CA LEU A 162 0.03 12.39 7.60
C LEU A 162 0.85 11.41 6.76
N GLY A 163 0.49 11.22 5.49
CA GLY A 163 1.20 10.35 4.56
C GLY A 163 2.67 10.73 4.43
N ASP A 164 2.96 12.01 4.21
CA ASP A 164 4.32 12.50 4.07
C ASP A 164 5.13 12.35 5.36
N ALA A 165 4.51 12.61 6.52
CA ALA A 165 5.14 12.41 7.82
C ALA A 165 5.50 10.94 8.05
N ILE A 166 4.56 10.02 7.80
CA ILE A 166 4.78 8.58 7.94
C ILE A 166 5.85 8.09 6.96
N ILE A 167 5.82 8.53 5.70
CA ILE A 167 6.83 8.16 4.69
C ILE A 167 8.23 8.61 5.13
N ARG A 168 8.38 9.86 5.60
CA ARG A 168 9.68 10.35 6.09
C ARG A 168 10.20 9.55 7.28
N LEU A 169 9.30 9.16 8.19
CA LEU A 169 9.66 8.44 9.40
C LEU A 169 10.00 6.96 9.12
N ARG A 170 9.21 6.29 8.28
CA ARG A 170 9.24 4.82 8.13
C ARG A 170 9.77 4.32 6.79
N TYR A 171 9.58 5.08 5.71
CA TYR A 171 9.81 4.62 4.34
C TYR A 171 10.77 5.50 3.50
N PRO A 172 11.87 6.04 4.04
CA PRO A 172 12.78 6.93 3.30
C PRO A 172 13.47 6.25 2.10
N ILE A 173 13.61 4.92 2.07
CA ILE A 173 14.26 4.19 0.98
C ILE A 173 13.22 3.77 -0.07
N LEU A 174 12.10 3.21 0.37
CA LEU A 174 11.04 2.71 -0.51
C LEU A 174 10.41 3.83 -1.32
N VAL A 175 10.22 5.02 -0.75
CA VAL A 175 9.67 6.17 -1.49
C VAL A 175 10.53 6.54 -2.71
N GLN A 176 11.84 6.37 -2.61
CA GLN A 176 12.77 6.66 -3.72
C GLN A 176 12.74 5.56 -4.80
N CYS A 177 12.45 4.32 -4.40
CA CYS A 177 12.33 3.19 -5.32
C CYS A 177 10.98 3.22 -6.07
N PHE A 178 9.92 3.64 -5.36
CA PHE A 178 8.53 3.59 -5.82
C PHE A 178 7.88 4.98 -5.81
N PRO A 179 8.41 5.99 -6.54
CA PRO A 179 7.71 7.25 -6.66
C PRO A 179 6.40 7.08 -7.44
N THR A 180 5.45 7.99 -7.23
CA THR A 180 4.18 8.00 -7.94
C THR A 180 4.32 8.63 -9.33
N PRO A 181 3.54 8.18 -10.33
CA PRO A 181 3.47 8.87 -11.61
C PRO A 181 2.83 10.25 -11.43
N ARG A 182 3.16 11.17 -12.35
CA ARG A 182 2.62 12.53 -12.37
C ARG A 182 1.22 12.55 -12.97
N LEU A 183 0.36 13.40 -12.45
CA LEU A 183 -0.92 13.71 -13.09
C LEU A 183 -0.66 14.37 -14.45
N LEU A 184 -1.52 14.10 -15.42
CA LEU A 184 -1.42 14.75 -16.73
C LEU A 184 -1.61 16.27 -16.60
N SER A 185 -2.48 16.70 -15.68
CA SER A 185 -2.75 18.12 -15.40
C SER A 185 -1.54 18.90 -14.91
N GLU A 186 -0.52 18.22 -14.37
CA GLU A 186 0.75 18.84 -13.92
C GLU A 186 1.76 19.05 -15.07
N VAL A 187 1.49 18.48 -16.25
CA VAL A 187 2.36 18.59 -17.42
C VAL A 187 1.96 19.80 -18.27
N GLU A 188 2.90 20.41 -18.99
CA GLU A 188 2.62 21.54 -19.89
C GLU A 188 1.56 21.17 -20.97
N PRO A 189 0.55 22.03 -21.23
CA PRO A 189 -0.58 21.71 -22.12
C PRO A 189 -0.21 21.26 -23.53
N ASP A 190 0.87 21.79 -24.10
CA ASP A 190 1.33 21.39 -25.44
C ASP A 190 1.93 19.98 -25.45
N ILE A 191 2.58 19.57 -24.36
CA ILE A 191 3.08 18.21 -24.19
C ILE A 191 1.93 17.26 -23.88
N GLN A 192 0.90 17.69 -23.13
CA GLN A 192 -0.27 16.85 -22.82
C GLN A 192 -0.93 16.29 -24.09
N LYS A 193 -1.09 17.12 -25.13
CA LYS A 193 -1.65 16.71 -26.44
C LYS A 193 -0.81 15.61 -27.10
N LEU A 194 0.51 15.73 -27.02
CA LEU A 194 1.44 14.73 -27.55
C LEU A 194 1.37 13.43 -26.76
N LEU A 195 1.22 13.52 -25.44
CA LEU A 195 1.11 12.36 -24.57
C LEU A 195 -0.17 11.58 -24.83
N ILE A 196 -1.33 12.24 -25.02
CA ILE A 196 -2.62 11.58 -25.27
C ILE A 196 -2.72 11.00 -26.70
N ASN A 197 -1.86 11.43 -27.64
CA ASN A 197 -1.95 11.04 -29.05
C ASN A 197 -2.09 9.51 -29.20
N PRO A 198 -3.14 9.01 -29.88
CA PRO A 198 -3.42 7.58 -29.98
C PRO A 198 -2.31 6.78 -30.67
N ASP A 199 -1.57 7.38 -31.61
CA ASP A 199 -0.46 6.69 -32.28
C ASP A 199 0.72 6.51 -31.34
N ARG A 200 0.99 7.50 -30.48
CA ARG A 200 1.96 7.36 -29.39
C ARG A 200 1.50 6.32 -28.36
N GLN A 201 0.22 6.32 -28.00
CA GLN A 201 -0.31 5.31 -27.08
C GLN A 201 -0.16 3.90 -27.64
N LYS A 202 -0.43 3.71 -28.94
CA LYS A 202 -0.14 2.46 -29.65
C LYS A 202 1.35 2.11 -29.61
N GLN A 203 2.23 3.10 -29.74
CA GLN A 203 3.68 2.90 -29.67
C GLN A 203 4.14 2.46 -28.28
N LEU A 204 3.56 3.01 -27.22
CA LEU A 204 3.84 2.58 -25.84
C LEU A 204 3.36 1.15 -25.58
N SER A 205 2.29 0.73 -26.25
CA SER A 205 1.83 -0.66 -26.25
C SER A 205 2.61 -1.61 -27.17
N ILE A 206 3.71 -1.17 -27.82
CA ILE A 206 4.50 -2.02 -28.75
C ILE A 206 5.07 -3.29 -28.07
N HIS A 207 5.17 -3.32 -26.74
CA HIS A 207 5.15 -4.61 -26.03
C HIS A 207 3.71 -5.13 -25.97
N ASN A 208 3.20 -5.66 -27.09
CA ASN A 208 1.83 -6.14 -27.34
C ASN A 208 1.32 -7.26 -26.40
N ARG A 209 1.99 -7.50 -25.27
CA ARG A 209 1.49 -8.31 -24.16
C ARG A 209 1.36 -7.40 -22.95
N PRO A 210 0.18 -6.77 -22.74
CA PRO A 210 -0.08 -6.11 -21.48
C PRO A 210 0.20 -7.12 -20.35
N TYR A 211 0.85 -6.66 -19.29
CA TYR A 211 1.06 -7.48 -18.10
C TYR A 211 -0.29 -8.05 -17.67
N GLN A 212 -0.38 -9.37 -17.51
CA GLN A 212 -1.64 -9.98 -17.07
C GLN A 212 -2.06 -9.48 -15.68
N HIS A 213 -1.12 -8.97 -14.89
CA HIS A 213 -1.31 -8.59 -13.50
C HIS A 213 -1.28 -7.06 -13.27
N ILE A 214 -1.18 -6.23 -14.32
CA ILE A 214 -1.14 -4.77 -14.21
C ILE A 214 -2.00 -4.13 -15.31
N GLN A 215 -2.93 -3.28 -14.90
CA GLN A 215 -3.73 -2.48 -15.81
C GLN A 215 -2.92 -1.30 -16.30
N SER A 216 -3.02 -0.95 -17.58
CA SER A 216 -2.40 0.25 -18.15
C SER A 216 -2.98 1.54 -17.52
N PRO A 217 -2.14 2.59 -17.35
CA PRO A 217 -2.63 3.87 -16.84
C PRO A 217 -3.57 4.55 -17.85
N ASP A 218 -4.53 5.33 -17.36
CA ASP A 218 -5.39 6.15 -18.22
C ASP A 218 -4.59 7.36 -18.74
N PRO A 219 -4.37 7.47 -20.08
CA PRO A 219 -3.59 8.55 -20.66
C PRO A 219 -4.24 9.93 -20.52
N HIS A 220 -5.53 10.02 -20.18
CA HIS A 220 -6.22 11.28 -19.94
C HIS A 220 -6.11 11.76 -18.48
N GLN A 221 -5.70 10.88 -17.56
CA GLN A 221 -5.55 11.22 -16.14
C GLN A 221 -4.08 11.35 -15.73
N LEU A 222 -3.24 10.44 -16.23
CA LEU A 222 -1.84 10.33 -15.85
C LEU A 222 -0.91 10.68 -16.99
N CYS A 223 0.24 11.26 -16.66
CA CYS A 223 1.33 11.40 -17.61
C CYS A 223 1.77 10.00 -18.08
N THR A 224 1.92 9.83 -19.39
CA THR A 224 2.37 8.56 -20.00
C THR A 224 3.77 8.68 -20.58
N CYS A 225 4.62 9.55 -20.03
CA CYS A 225 6.07 9.48 -20.29
C CYS A 225 6.62 8.13 -19.79
N LEU A 226 7.80 7.72 -20.26
CA LEU A 226 8.38 6.41 -19.93
C LEU A 226 8.51 6.22 -18.41
N THR A 227 9.03 7.22 -17.70
CA THR A 227 9.13 7.22 -16.23
C THR A 227 7.79 7.00 -15.54
N CYS A 228 6.74 7.70 -15.96
CA CYS A 228 5.41 7.58 -15.34
C CYS A 228 4.77 6.21 -15.62
N ILE A 229 5.01 5.62 -16.80
CA ILE A 229 4.57 4.25 -17.08
C ILE A 229 5.31 3.24 -16.20
N LEU A 230 6.63 3.37 -16.06
CA LEU A 230 7.42 2.46 -15.24
C LEU A 230 7.05 2.54 -13.75
N THR A 231 6.86 3.76 -13.23
CA THR A 231 6.42 3.97 -11.84
C THR A 231 5.01 3.42 -11.60
N TRP A 232 4.08 3.65 -12.52
CA TRP A 232 2.75 3.05 -12.46
C TRP A 232 2.82 1.52 -12.43
N ASN A 233 3.62 0.92 -13.31
CA ASN A 233 3.81 -0.53 -13.35
C ASN A 233 4.40 -1.05 -12.04
N ASN A 234 5.38 -0.35 -11.45
CA ASN A 234 5.97 -0.73 -10.17
C ASN A 234 4.95 -0.68 -9.02
N LEU A 235 4.07 0.33 -8.97
CA LEU A 235 2.99 0.39 -7.97
C LEU A 235 1.99 -0.76 -8.15
N GLY A 236 1.59 -1.06 -9.39
CA GLY A 236 0.70 -2.17 -9.70
C GLY A 236 1.30 -3.54 -9.32
N LEU A 237 2.58 -3.74 -9.64
CA LEU A 237 3.35 -4.93 -9.30
C LEU A 237 3.41 -5.16 -7.79
N VAL A 238 3.76 -4.13 -7.02
CA VAL A 238 3.88 -4.22 -5.55
C VAL A 238 2.55 -4.62 -4.92
N LEU A 239 1.44 -4.06 -5.41
CA LEU A 239 0.09 -4.41 -4.94
C LEU A 239 -0.30 -5.85 -5.31
N ASP A 240 0.05 -6.32 -6.52
CA ASP A 240 -0.19 -7.71 -6.91
C ASP A 240 0.68 -8.67 -6.08
N PHE A 241 1.95 -8.34 -5.87
CA PHE A 241 2.86 -9.12 -5.03
C PHE A 241 2.35 -9.23 -3.58
N ALA A 242 1.88 -8.12 -3.00
CA ALA A 242 1.29 -8.11 -1.66
C ALA A 242 0.03 -8.98 -1.56
N HIS A 243 -0.81 -9.01 -2.60
CA HIS A 243 -1.98 -9.86 -2.64
C HIS A 243 -1.64 -11.35 -2.55
N TRP A 244 -0.56 -11.78 -3.21
CA TRP A 244 -0.13 -13.19 -3.25
C TRP A 244 0.76 -13.61 -2.07
N ARG A 245 1.06 -12.72 -1.13
CA ARG A 245 1.92 -13.00 0.02
C ARG A 245 1.51 -14.26 0.79
N SER A 246 0.21 -14.47 1.01
CA SER A 246 -0.29 -15.65 1.74
C SER A 246 0.03 -16.96 1.01
N HIS A 247 -0.16 -17.02 -0.31
CA HIS A 247 0.20 -18.18 -1.14
C HIS A 247 1.71 -18.44 -1.12
N LEU A 248 2.47 -17.36 -1.22
CA LEU A 248 3.93 -17.33 -1.21
C LEU A 248 4.53 -17.81 0.12
N ASP A 249 3.86 -17.55 1.25
CA ASP A 249 4.28 -17.98 2.58
C ASP A 249 3.85 -19.41 2.90
N SER A 250 2.65 -19.82 2.48
CA SER A 250 2.14 -21.17 2.68
C SER A 250 2.73 -22.21 1.71
N GLY A 251 3.40 -21.75 0.64
CA GLY A 251 3.85 -22.60 -0.46
C GLY A 251 2.70 -23.06 -1.36
N THR A 252 1.53 -22.42 -1.28
CA THR A 252 0.41 -22.69 -2.19
C THR A 252 0.73 -22.10 -3.57
N PRO A 253 0.56 -22.86 -4.67
CA PRO A 253 0.73 -22.33 -6.02
C PRO A 253 -0.13 -21.09 -6.27
N ILE A 254 0.42 -20.08 -6.93
CA ILE A 254 -0.35 -18.93 -7.42
C ILE A 254 -1.16 -19.41 -8.64
N PRO A 255 -2.47 -19.12 -8.72
CA PRO A 255 -3.28 -19.41 -9.89
C PRO A 255 -2.71 -18.78 -11.16
N ILE A 256 -2.52 -19.61 -12.20
CA ILE A 256 -2.01 -19.18 -13.51
C ILE A 256 -3.20 -18.87 -14.42
N VAL A 257 -3.18 -17.70 -15.05
CA VAL A 257 -4.15 -17.34 -16.10
C VAL A 257 -3.73 -18.00 -17.42
N PRO A 258 -4.55 -18.88 -18.01
CA PRO A 258 -4.21 -19.52 -19.27
C PRO A 258 -3.95 -18.51 -20.39
N ARG A 259 -3.04 -18.85 -21.31
CA ARG A 259 -2.70 -17.92 -22.41
C ARG A 259 -3.93 -17.63 -23.27
N GLY A 260 -4.15 -16.34 -23.55
CA GLY A 260 -5.27 -15.88 -24.39
C GLY A 260 -6.63 -15.87 -23.69
N GLN A 261 -6.71 -16.29 -22.43
CA GLN A 261 -7.94 -16.23 -21.64
C GLN A 261 -7.93 -15.01 -20.71
N LYS A 262 -9.14 -14.55 -20.37
CA LYS A 262 -9.39 -13.55 -19.34
C LYS A 262 -10.17 -14.22 -18.24
N GLU A 263 -9.70 -14.06 -17.02
CA GLU A 263 -10.34 -14.63 -15.83
C GLU A 263 -10.94 -13.48 -15.01
N ALA A 264 -12.21 -13.63 -14.61
CA ALA A 264 -12.93 -12.58 -13.88
C ALA A 264 -12.20 -12.18 -12.58
N TRP A 265 -11.68 -13.16 -11.83
CA TRP A 265 -10.93 -12.91 -10.61
C TRP A 265 -9.67 -12.05 -10.86
N ASN A 266 -9.02 -12.24 -12.01
CA ASN A 266 -7.80 -11.53 -12.36
C ASN A 266 -8.12 -10.09 -12.75
N ASP A 267 -9.15 -9.89 -13.57
CA ASP A 267 -9.59 -8.56 -13.98
C ASP A 267 -10.06 -7.73 -12.76
N GLU A 268 -10.76 -8.35 -11.82
CA GLU A 268 -11.15 -7.71 -10.55
C GLU A 268 -9.97 -7.33 -9.67
N LEU A 269 -8.98 -8.23 -9.53
CA LEU A 269 -7.75 -8.00 -8.77
C LEU A 269 -6.96 -6.84 -9.37
N VAL A 270 -6.73 -6.87 -10.68
CA VAL A 270 -5.97 -5.85 -11.40
C VAL A 270 -6.69 -4.49 -11.31
N ALA A 271 -8.01 -4.47 -11.50
CA ALA A 271 -8.80 -3.25 -11.37
C ALA A 271 -8.77 -2.70 -9.92
N ARG A 272 -8.77 -3.57 -8.91
CA ARG A 272 -8.63 -3.18 -7.50
C ARG A 272 -7.26 -2.53 -7.25
N ASN A 273 -6.19 -3.15 -7.73
CA ASN A 273 -4.84 -2.63 -7.57
C ASN A 273 -4.70 -1.26 -8.27
N ALA A 274 -5.24 -1.12 -9.48
CA ALA A 274 -5.26 0.15 -10.20
C ALA A 274 -6.05 1.25 -9.48
N ARG A 275 -7.14 0.92 -8.78
CA ARG A 275 -7.88 1.88 -7.94
C ARG A 275 -7.04 2.38 -6.76
N ILE A 276 -6.29 1.48 -6.12
CA ILE A 276 -5.40 1.84 -5.00
C ILE A 276 -4.24 2.70 -5.51
N ALA A 277 -3.60 2.31 -6.61
CA ALA A 277 -2.51 3.06 -7.24
C ALA A 277 -2.95 4.48 -7.63
N ARG A 278 -4.15 4.65 -8.20
CA ARG A 278 -4.72 5.98 -8.50
C ARG A 278 -4.87 6.84 -7.26
N LYS A 279 -5.41 6.30 -6.17
CA LYS A 279 -5.51 7.04 -4.90
C LYS A 279 -4.14 7.48 -4.39
N ALA A 280 -3.12 6.64 -4.54
CA ALA A 280 -1.75 6.98 -4.12
C ALA A 280 -1.13 8.15 -4.90
N VAL A 281 -1.53 8.36 -6.16
CA VAL A 281 -1.08 9.51 -6.96
C VAL A 281 -1.58 10.83 -6.37
N GLU A 282 -2.82 10.87 -5.91
CA GLU A 282 -3.46 12.08 -5.38
C GLU A 282 -3.25 12.25 -3.87
N ASN A 283 -2.92 11.17 -3.15
CA ASN A 283 -2.94 11.12 -1.70
C ASN A 283 -1.77 10.31 -1.15
N SER A 284 -0.85 10.97 -0.46
CA SER A 284 0.37 10.33 0.02
C SER A 284 0.15 9.34 1.16
N LEU A 285 -0.98 9.38 1.89
CA LEU A 285 -1.31 8.32 2.85
C LEU A 285 -1.58 6.99 2.15
N TRP A 286 -2.23 7.03 0.99
CA TRP A 286 -2.40 5.83 0.16
C TRP A 286 -1.08 5.35 -0.43
N HIS A 287 -0.18 6.27 -0.79
CA HIS A 287 1.18 5.92 -1.19
C HIS A 287 1.94 5.24 -0.05
N ALA A 288 1.93 5.82 1.15
CA ALA A 288 2.51 5.23 2.35
C ALA A 288 1.97 3.81 2.61
N ASN A 289 0.67 3.60 2.44
CA ASN A 289 0.04 2.28 2.57
C ASN A 289 0.48 1.27 1.48
N ILE A 290 0.85 1.71 0.28
CA ILE A 290 1.49 0.83 -0.71
C ILE A 290 2.91 0.45 -0.24
N LEU A 291 3.67 1.43 0.28
CA LEU A 291 5.04 1.18 0.78
C LEU A 291 5.04 0.24 2.00
N GLU A 292 4.07 0.39 2.90
CA GLU A 292 3.87 -0.53 4.03
C GLU A 292 3.64 -1.97 3.55
N GLN A 293 2.68 -2.17 2.63
CA GLN A 293 2.39 -3.50 2.06
C GLN A 293 3.61 -4.09 1.35
N HIS A 294 4.40 -3.26 0.68
CA HIS A 294 5.64 -3.70 0.03
C HIS A 294 6.70 -4.11 1.04
N LEU A 295 6.87 -3.32 2.09
CA LEU A 295 7.84 -3.60 3.15
C LEU A 295 7.48 -4.93 3.81
N GLU A 296 6.22 -5.14 4.16
CA GLU A 296 5.74 -6.39 4.74
C GLU A 296 5.98 -7.58 3.80
N SER A 297 5.68 -7.44 2.51
CA SER A 297 5.91 -8.50 1.51
C SER A 297 7.40 -8.81 1.32
N THR A 298 8.25 -7.78 1.33
CA THR A 298 9.71 -7.91 1.27
C THR A 298 10.26 -8.59 2.51
N THR A 299 9.80 -8.21 3.70
CA THR A 299 10.18 -8.86 4.96
C THR A 299 9.82 -10.35 4.97
N HIS A 300 8.63 -10.69 4.49
CA HIS A 300 8.20 -12.09 4.37
C HIS A 300 9.05 -12.87 3.37
N ALA A 301 9.32 -12.26 2.20
CA ALA A 301 10.18 -12.86 1.19
C ALA A 301 11.61 -13.11 1.72
N ILE A 302 12.25 -12.12 2.37
CA ILE A 302 13.58 -12.29 2.99
C ILE A 302 13.57 -13.43 4.00
N ARG A 303 12.56 -13.51 4.88
CA ARG A 303 12.43 -14.61 5.85
C ARG A 303 12.30 -15.96 5.17
N ARG A 304 11.49 -16.07 4.12
CA ARG A 304 11.31 -17.30 3.34
C ARG A 304 12.62 -17.72 2.68
N HIS A 305 13.31 -16.79 2.03
CA HIS A 305 14.57 -17.07 1.35
C HIS A 305 15.70 -17.42 2.34
N GLY A 306 15.77 -16.75 3.50
CA GLY A 306 16.75 -17.05 4.55
C GLY A 306 16.59 -18.44 5.17
N LYS A 307 15.39 -19.03 5.14
CA LYS A 307 15.15 -20.42 5.56
C LYS A 307 15.60 -21.46 4.52
N ASN A 308 15.78 -21.05 3.26
CA ASN A 308 16.16 -21.96 2.18
C ASN A 308 17.67 -22.25 2.21
N LYS A 309 18.05 -23.33 2.90
CA LYS A 309 19.45 -23.79 3.03
C LYS A 309 20.14 -24.11 1.68
N GLY A 310 19.38 -24.33 0.61
CA GLY A 310 19.92 -24.60 -0.72
C GLY A 310 20.37 -23.34 -1.47
N ASN A 311 19.86 -22.16 -1.10
CA ASN A 311 20.23 -20.91 -1.74
C ASN A 311 21.46 -20.30 -1.07
N LYS A 312 22.54 -20.14 -1.83
CA LYS A 312 23.81 -19.54 -1.37
C LYS A 312 24.00 -18.10 -1.86
N ARG A 313 22.95 -17.47 -2.40
CA ARG A 313 23.01 -16.09 -2.89
C ARG A 313 23.21 -15.11 -1.73
N VAL A 314 23.72 -13.93 -2.05
CA VAL A 314 23.81 -12.83 -1.09
C VAL A 314 22.39 -12.35 -0.78
N HIS A 315 22.00 -12.50 0.48
CA HIS A 315 20.70 -12.13 0.99
C HIS A 315 20.70 -10.73 1.60
N VAL A 316 19.51 -10.12 1.68
CA VAL A 316 19.34 -8.87 2.42
C VAL A 316 19.43 -9.15 3.92
N ALA A 317 20.33 -8.45 4.61
CA ALA A 317 20.53 -8.62 6.05
C ALA A 317 19.41 -7.92 6.84
N MET A 318 18.54 -8.72 7.46
CA MET A 318 17.39 -8.25 8.24
C MET A 318 17.36 -8.95 9.60
N THR A 319 17.20 -8.16 10.66
CA THR A 319 17.07 -8.62 12.05
C THR A 319 15.62 -8.61 12.51
N ASP A 320 15.30 -9.27 13.63
CA ASP A 320 13.94 -9.20 14.19
C ASP A 320 13.57 -7.79 14.70
N ALA A 321 14.57 -7.00 15.13
CA ALA A 321 14.37 -5.60 15.48
C ALA A 321 14.00 -4.75 14.25
N ASP A 322 14.61 -5.03 13.09
CA ASP A 322 14.27 -4.37 11.83
C ASP A 322 12.79 -4.63 11.48
N VAL A 323 12.33 -5.87 11.65
CA VAL A 323 10.91 -6.23 11.41
C VAL A 323 9.98 -5.55 12.40
N ALA A 324 10.33 -5.55 13.69
CA ALA A 324 9.52 -4.90 14.73
C ALA A 324 9.41 -3.38 14.55
N SER A 325 10.43 -2.74 13.95
CA SER A 325 10.40 -1.30 13.68
C SER A 325 9.33 -0.88 12.67
N GLY A 326 8.95 -1.78 11.74
CA GLY A 326 8.07 -1.46 10.64
C GLY A 326 8.62 -0.36 9.73
N ALA A 327 9.95 -0.20 9.67
CA ALA A 327 10.65 0.79 8.87
C ALA A 327 11.63 0.12 7.90
N ASP A 328 11.95 0.83 6.81
CA ASP A 328 12.74 0.27 5.71
C ASP A 328 14.26 0.45 5.86
N GLY A 329 14.74 0.99 6.99
CA GLY A 329 16.13 1.40 7.18
C GLY A 329 17.16 0.29 6.95
N PHE A 330 16.80 -0.98 7.18
CA PHE A 330 17.68 -2.13 6.92
C PHE A 330 17.99 -2.35 5.44
N LEU A 331 17.16 -1.81 4.52
CA LEU A 331 17.37 -1.88 3.07
C LEU A 331 18.50 -0.95 2.57
N SER A 332 19.08 -0.14 3.45
CA SER A 332 20.27 0.68 3.17
C SER A 332 21.55 -0.15 3.06
N LYS A 333 21.57 -1.32 3.71
CA LYS A 333 22.71 -2.24 3.70
C LYS A 333 22.97 -2.73 2.27
N HIS A 334 24.21 -3.16 2.01
CA HIS A 334 24.54 -3.83 0.75
C HIS A 334 23.67 -5.08 0.60
N GLY A 335 23.17 -5.29 -0.62
CA GLY A 335 22.25 -6.39 -0.92
C GLY A 335 22.24 -6.73 -2.41
N PRO A 336 21.49 -7.75 -2.81
CA PRO A 336 21.36 -8.14 -4.21
C PRO A 336 20.78 -6.98 -5.03
N LEU A 337 21.28 -6.83 -6.26
CA LEU A 337 20.70 -5.91 -7.23
C LEU A 337 19.33 -6.46 -7.65
N SER A 338 18.31 -5.63 -7.55
CA SER A 338 16.96 -5.94 -8.02
C SER A 338 16.63 -5.04 -9.20
N LEU A 339 17.20 -5.37 -10.36
CA LEU A 339 17.04 -4.57 -11.59
C LEU A 339 15.91 -5.10 -12.47
N GLU A 340 15.58 -6.39 -12.37
CA GLU A 340 14.65 -7.04 -13.29
C GLU A 340 13.21 -6.90 -12.81
N PHE A 341 12.37 -6.37 -13.70
CA PHE A 341 10.93 -6.26 -13.47
C PHE A 341 10.28 -7.65 -13.59
N PRO A 342 9.48 -8.10 -12.60
CA PRO A 342 8.78 -9.37 -12.68
C PRO A 342 7.66 -9.37 -13.72
N TYR A 343 7.85 -10.04 -14.85
CA TYR A 343 6.85 -10.04 -15.94
C TYR A 343 5.69 -11.01 -15.67
N GLN A 344 5.96 -12.10 -14.95
CA GLN A 344 4.99 -13.14 -14.59
C GLN A 344 4.96 -13.37 -13.09
N ARG A 345 3.80 -13.80 -12.55
CA ARG A 345 3.64 -14.07 -11.11
C ARG A 345 4.54 -15.21 -10.61
N ASP A 346 4.95 -16.12 -11.48
CA ASP A 346 5.91 -17.18 -11.15
C ASP A 346 7.26 -16.63 -10.69
N GLU A 347 7.62 -15.42 -11.12
CA GLU A 347 8.87 -14.77 -10.72
C GLU A 347 8.82 -14.31 -9.25
N TYR A 348 7.63 -14.19 -8.65
CA TYR A 348 7.45 -13.80 -7.23
C TYR A 348 8.04 -14.83 -6.25
N TYR A 349 8.17 -16.09 -6.66
CA TYR A 349 8.82 -17.13 -5.85
C TYR A 349 10.32 -16.90 -5.67
N MET A 350 10.95 -16.21 -6.63
CA MET A 350 12.38 -15.91 -6.63
C MET A 350 12.70 -14.48 -6.15
N LEU A 351 11.65 -13.68 -5.91
CA LEU A 351 11.74 -12.29 -5.53
C LEU A 351 12.00 -12.16 -4.03
N GLU A 352 13.23 -11.81 -3.66
CA GLU A 352 13.61 -11.58 -2.26
C GLU A 352 13.33 -10.15 -1.82
N ALA A 353 13.88 -9.16 -2.54
CA ALA A 353 13.62 -7.75 -2.32
C ALA A 353 13.54 -7.06 -3.68
N TYR A 354 12.35 -6.57 -4.04
CA TYR A 354 12.15 -5.80 -5.26
C TYR A 354 12.31 -4.32 -4.99
N LEU A 355 13.39 -3.73 -5.50
CA LEU A 355 13.76 -2.35 -5.23
C LEU A 355 14.25 -1.73 -6.53
N PRO A 356 13.31 -1.31 -7.41
CA PRO A 356 13.65 -0.75 -8.71
C PRO A 356 14.26 0.64 -8.56
N ASN A 357 14.75 1.18 -9.67
CA ASN A 357 15.30 2.55 -9.74
C ASN A 357 16.49 2.82 -8.81
N ARG A 358 17.15 1.76 -8.29
CA ARG A 358 18.38 1.89 -7.51
C ARG A 358 19.46 0.92 -7.97
N TRP A 359 20.71 1.32 -7.77
CA TRP A 359 21.88 0.49 -8.05
C TRP A 359 23.01 0.81 -7.08
N TRP A 360 23.87 -0.18 -6.85
CA TRP A 360 24.96 -0.06 -5.89
C TRP A 360 26.21 0.52 -6.56
N ARG A 361 26.68 1.67 -6.08
CA ARG A 361 27.94 2.25 -6.55
C ARG A 361 29.08 1.80 -5.65
N LYS A 362 29.85 0.82 -6.12
CA LYS A 362 30.97 0.20 -5.38
C LYS A 362 31.96 1.22 -4.81
N ASN A 363 32.35 2.22 -5.60
CA ASN A 363 33.36 3.22 -5.19
C ASN A 363 32.88 4.14 -4.06
N GLU A 364 31.57 4.38 -3.96
CA GLU A 364 30.98 5.28 -2.96
C GLU A 364 30.30 4.51 -1.82
N ASN A 365 30.30 3.17 -1.90
CA ASN A 365 29.68 2.27 -0.93
C ASN A 365 28.24 2.67 -0.56
N ARG A 366 27.46 3.13 -1.55
CA ARG A 366 26.10 3.62 -1.35
C ARG A 366 25.17 3.27 -2.50
N TRP A 367 23.87 3.27 -2.21
CA TRP A 367 22.82 3.21 -3.20
C TRP A 367 22.68 4.55 -3.92
N ILE A 368 22.51 4.50 -5.25
CA ILE A 368 22.13 5.64 -6.08
C ILE A 368 20.76 5.36 -6.67
N TYR A 369 19.91 6.38 -6.69
CA TYR A 369 18.57 6.34 -7.25
C TYR A 369 18.54 7.05 -8.60
N THR A 370 18.02 6.39 -9.64
CA THR A 370 18.16 6.85 -11.03
C THR A 370 16.95 7.62 -11.56
N ILE A 371 15.85 7.64 -10.79
CA ILE A 371 14.57 8.19 -11.24
C ILE A 371 14.50 9.71 -11.17
N ASP A 372 15.34 10.32 -10.35
CA ASP A 372 15.33 11.77 -10.17
C ASP A 372 15.71 12.50 -11.48
N GLY A 373 14.94 13.53 -11.81
CA GLY A 373 15.02 14.28 -13.07
C GLY A 373 14.75 13.46 -14.35
N GLN A 374 14.40 12.16 -14.29
CA GLN A 374 14.16 11.36 -15.49
C GLN A 374 12.83 11.71 -16.16
N HIS A 375 11.81 12.07 -15.38
CA HIS A 375 10.52 12.54 -15.90
C HIS A 375 10.68 13.70 -16.88
N GLN A 376 11.44 14.73 -16.48
CA GLN A 376 11.66 15.91 -17.33
C GLN A 376 12.38 15.56 -18.63
N ARG A 377 13.43 14.72 -18.55
CA ARG A 377 14.17 14.23 -19.71
C ARG A 377 13.30 13.42 -20.67
N ASP A 378 12.35 12.65 -20.13
CA ASP A 378 11.39 11.89 -20.95
C ASP A 378 10.37 12.80 -21.65
N LEU A 379 9.91 13.88 -21.00
CA LEU A 379 9.04 14.87 -21.63
C LEU A 379 9.75 15.58 -22.79
N GLU A 380 11.01 15.98 -22.60
CA GLU A 380 11.85 16.56 -23.67
C GLU A 380 12.05 15.58 -24.83
N LEU A 381 12.20 14.29 -24.54
CA LEU A 381 12.28 13.26 -25.57
C LEU A 381 10.96 13.15 -26.37
N VAL A 382 9.81 13.16 -25.69
CA VAL A 382 8.50 13.15 -26.36
C VAL A 382 8.35 14.34 -27.30
N GLN A 383 8.70 15.54 -26.85
CA GLN A 383 8.68 16.74 -27.70
C GLN A 383 9.62 16.62 -28.90
N ARG A 384 10.85 16.12 -28.70
CA ARG A 384 11.82 15.94 -29.80
C ARG A 384 11.35 14.93 -30.84
N LEU A 385 10.71 13.84 -30.42
CA LEU A 385 10.19 12.82 -31.32
C LEU A 385 8.98 13.30 -32.10
N ALA A 386 8.14 14.16 -31.53
CA ALA A 386 6.98 14.73 -32.22
C ALA A 386 7.33 15.78 -33.29
N LYS A 387 8.54 16.36 -33.23
CA LYS A 387 9.04 17.35 -34.21
C LYS A 387 9.74 16.70 -35.42
N ARG A 388 9.97 15.39 -35.38
CA ARG A 388 10.52 14.61 -36.49
C ARG A 388 9.38 14.04 -37.32
#